data_AF-A0A8B9ITQ1-F1
#
_entry.id   AF-A0A8B9ITQ1-F1
#
_cell.length_a   1.000
_cell.length_b   1.000
_cell.length_c   1.000
_cell.angle_alpha   90.00
_cell.angle_beta   90.00
_cell.angle_gamma   90.00
#
_symmetry.space_group_name_H-M   'P 1'
#
loop_
_entity.id
_entity.type
_entity.pdbx_description
1 polymer ?
#
loop_
_entity_poly.entity_id
_entity_poly.type
_entity_poly.pdbx_seq_one_letter_code
_entity_poly.pdbx_strand_id
1 'polypeptide(L)'
;MGYSDPSSSRDLLGNRTLFFIFICAFAVVTLLQQILYGRNYLKRGLQFSWQNGEELANWTGTFNFTDDGAVKSGSDTGTRYFEFYEGPLEYNSTKCLELRHDIIEVKVLSMVKQTELFDRWKNLQMCKWEMNVTEANLLKSTLSKCCNAPAFLFTTQKNTPLGTKLKYEVDTSGIFHINQEIFKMFPKDMPYHRSQFKKCAVVGNGGILKNSGCGREIDSADFVFR
;
A
#
# COMPACT_ATOMS: atom_id res chain seq x y z
N MET A 1 39.81 36.79 -17.72
CA MET A 1 40.82 36.59 -16.64
C MET A 1 40.35 35.42 -15.79
N GLY A 2 41.21 34.42 -15.60
CA GLY A 2 40.94 33.20 -14.82
C GLY A 2 41.10 31.93 -15.65
N TYR A 3 42.34 31.50 -15.84
CA TYR A 3 42.74 30.28 -16.55
C TYR A 3 42.23 29.01 -15.85
N SER A 4 41.84 28.02 -16.66
CA SER A 4 41.88 26.60 -16.29
C SER A 4 43.19 26.02 -16.82
N ASP A 5 43.98 25.32 -15.99
CA ASP A 5 44.56 23.97 -16.22
C ASP A 5 45.40 23.50 -14.99
N PRO A 6 46.01 22.29 -14.92
CA PRO A 6 45.57 21.22 -14.02
C PRO A 6 46.69 20.69 -13.09
N SER A 7 46.32 19.72 -12.25
CA SER A 7 47.21 18.83 -11.48
C SER A 7 48.00 19.45 -10.31
N SER A 8 47.47 19.29 -9.10
CA SER A 8 48.33 18.92 -7.98
C SER A 8 47.64 17.90 -7.06
N SER A 9 48.29 16.74 -7.00
CA SER A 9 48.40 15.88 -5.82
C SER A 9 47.14 15.17 -5.29
N ARG A 10 46.89 14.01 -5.90
CA ARG A 10 46.58 12.72 -5.26
C ARG A 10 46.55 12.70 -3.72
N ASP A 11 45.36 12.45 -3.19
CA ASP A 11 45.16 11.68 -1.95
C ASP A 11 44.28 10.46 -2.25
N LEU A 12 44.86 9.49 -2.98
CA LEU A 12 44.19 8.24 -3.36
C LEU A 12 44.13 7.20 -2.22
N LEU A 13 44.69 7.53 -1.04
CA LEU A 13 44.76 6.64 0.13
C LEU A 13 43.74 6.99 1.23
N GLY A 14 43.19 8.21 1.26
CA GLY A 14 42.22 8.62 2.29
C GLY A 14 40.82 8.02 2.08
N ASN A 15 40.35 7.99 0.84
CA ASN A 15 38.95 7.63 0.55
C ASN A 15 38.69 6.11 0.68
N ARG A 16 39.68 5.26 0.33
CA ARG A 16 39.56 3.81 0.52
C ARG A 16 39.64 3.43 2.00
N THR A 17 40.53 4.07 2.76
CA THR A 17 40.67 3.81 4.20
C THR A 17 39.42 4.22 4.97
N LEU A 18 38.82 5.37 4.64
CA LEU A 18 37.54 5.79 5.21
C LEU A 18 36.41 4.83 4.87
N PHE A 19 36.33 4.35 3.62
CA PHE A 19 35.31 3.38 3.21
C PHE A 19 35.45 2.03 3.95
N PHE A 20 36.68 1.54 4.12
CA PHE A 20 36.95 0.34 4.92
C PHE A 20 36.59 0.53 6.39
N ILE A 21 36.91 1.68 6.99
CA ILE A 21 36.51 2.01 8.37
C ILE A 21 34.99 2.04 8.51
N PHE A 22 34.26 2.60 7.54
CA PHE A 22 32.80 2.60 7.53
C PHE A 22 32.21 1.19 7.44
N ILE A 23 32.74 0.34 6.55
CA ILE A 23 32.28 -1.05 6.43
C ILE A 23 32.57 -1.83 7.70
N CYS A 24 33.77 -1.69 8.28
CA CYS A 24 34.14 -2.34 9.52
C CYS A 24 33.26 -1.88 10.69
N ALA A 25 32.99 -0.57 10.82
CA ALA A 25 32.10 -0.03 11.84
C ALA A 25 30.66 -0.55 11.67
N PHE A 26 30.14 -0.58 10.44
CA PHE A 26 28.81 -1.12 10.16
C PHE A 26 28.70 -2.61 10.47
N ALA A 27 29.72 -3.41 10.11
CA ALA A 27 29.79 -4.83 10.42
C ALA A 27 29.85 -5.08 11.93
N VAL A 28 30.62 -4.29 12.68
CA VAL A 28 30.71 -4.40 14.15
C VAL A 28 29.38 -4.03 14.81
N VAL A 29 28.72 -2.95 14.37
CA VAL A 29 27.42 -2.53 14.91
C VAL A 29 26.34 -3.57 14.63
N THR A 30 26.29 -4.11 13.39
CA THR A 30 25.32 -5.14 13.04
C THR A 30 25.56 -6.47 13.76
N LEU A 31 26.83 -6.84 13.99
CA LEU A 31 27.19 -8.01 14.79
C LEU A 31 26.83 -7.82 16.28
N LEU A 32 27.11 -6.65 16.86
CA LEU A 32 26.69 -6.30 18.22
C LEU A 32 25.17 -6.31 18.36
N GLN A 33 24.45 -5.82 17.36
CA GLN A 33 22.99 -5.84 17.33
C GLN A 33 22.46 -7.28 17.20
N GLN A 34 23.12 -8.16 16.44
CA GLN A 34 22.81 -9.59 16.41
C GLN A 34 23.17 -10.31 17.72
N ILE A 35 24.23 -9.95 18.43
CA ILE A 35 24.58 -10.60 19.70
C ILE A 35 23.64 -10.13 20.82
N LEU A 36 23.31 -8.84 20.87
CA LEU A 36 22.45 -8.26 21.91
C LEU A 36 20.96 -8.55 21.67
N TYR A 37 20.50 -8.61 20.41
CA TYR A 37 19.09 -8.81 20.08
C TYR A 37 18.78 -10.12 19.35
N GLY A 38 19.79 -10.89 18.90
CA GLY A 38 19.60 -12.06 18.03
C GLY A 38 18.91 -13.25 18.67
N ARG A 39 18.89 -13.34 20.01
CA ARG A 39 18.11 -14.37 20.71
C ARG A 39 16.59 -14.18 20.52
N ASN A 40 16.15 -12.96 20.18
CA ASN A 40 14.76 -12.65 19.84
C ASN A 40 14.48 -12.65 18.32
N TYR A 41 15.51 -12.54 17.47
CA TYR A 41 15.35 -12.61 16.02
C TYR A 41 15.30 -14.05 15.48
N LEU A 42 16.03 -15.00 16.05
CA LEU A 42 15.93 -16.41 15.65
C LEU A 42 14.55 -17.01 15.94
N LYS A 43 13.87 -16.56 17.00
CA LYS A 43 12.48 -16.99 17.28
C LYS A 43 11.43 -16.37 16.35
N ARG A 44 11.72 -15.24 15.71
CA ARG A 44 10.82 -14.61 14.71
C ARG A 44 11.11 -15.03 13.27
N GLY A 45 12.35 -15.42 12.95
CA GLY A 45 12.76 -15.87 11.62
C GLY A 45 12.46 -17.34 11.31
N LEU A 46 12.32 -18.20 12.33
CA LEU A 46 12.00 -19.62 12.16
C LEU A 46 10.51 -19.91 11.90
N GLN A 47 9.64 -18.89 11.85
CA GLN A 47 8.24 -19.05 11.44
C GLN A 47 8.00 -18.73 9.95
N PHE A 48 9.05 -18.40 9.19
CA PHE A 48 9.04 -18.41 7.73
C PHE A 48 10.02 -19.48 7.23
N SER A 49 9.71 -20.74 7.57
CA SER A 49 10.34 -21.89 6.94
C SER A 49 9.74 -22.10 5.56
N TRP A 50 10.62 -22.06 4.57
CA TRP A 50 10.40 -22.39 3.18
C TRP A 50 10.09 -23.89 3.09
N GLN A 51 8.81 -24.28 3.03
CA GLN A 51 8.45 -25.61 2.55
C GLN A 51 8.40 -25.56 1.03
N ASN A 52 9.45 -26.16 0.44
CA ASN A 52 9.48 -26.61 -0.93
C ASN A 52 8.16 -27.28 -1.30
N GLY A 53 7.62 -26.88 -2.45
CA GLY A 53 6.55 -27.63 -3.09
C GLY A 53 7.12 -28.93 -3.62
N GLU A 54 6.89 -30.02 -2.89
CA GLU A 54 6.79 -31.39 -3.37
C GLU A 54 6.28 -32.25 -2.21
N GLU A 55 4.97 -32.19 -1.96
CA GLU A 55 4.15 -33.27 -1.36
C GLU A 55 2.71 -32.79 -1.19
N LEU A 56 1.99 -32.68 -2.30
CA LEU A 56 0.54 -32.63 -2.30
C LEU A 56 0.02 -34.07 -2.49
N ALA A 57 -0.04 -34.85 -1.41
CA ALA A 57 -0.82 -36.07 -1.39
C ALA A 57 -1.30 -36.39 0.03
N ASN A 58 -2.63 -36.38 0.20
CA ASN A 58 -3.39 -37.13 1.21
C ASN A 58 -3.11 -36.84 2.69
N TRP A 59 -3.87 -35.90 3.26
CA TRP A 59 -4.24 -35.96 4.68
C TRP A 59 -5.72 -35.63 4.89
N THR A 60 -6.58 -36.57 4.53
CA THR A 60 -7.80 -36.85 5.29
C THR A 60 -7.41 -37.84 6.39
N GLY A 61 -7.16 -37.36 7.60
CA GLY A 61 -6.76 -38.19 8.72
C GLY A 61 -7.18 -37.57 10.05
N THR A 62 -8.26 -38.11 10.62
CA THR A 62 -8.72 -37.90 12.00
C THR A 62 -7.60 -38.15 13.00
N PHE A 63 -7.28 -37.16 13.85
CA PHE A 63 -6.43 -37.36 15.02
C PHE A 63 -7.20 -36.96 16.29
N ASN A 64 -7.65 -37.99 17.03
CA ASN A 64 -8.02 -37.86 18.43
C ASN A 64 -6.75 -37.80 19.27
N PHE A 65 -6.63 -36.80 20.15
CA PHE A 65 -5.72 -36.85 21.28
C PHE A 65 -6.49 -36.56 22.58
N THR A 66 -6.18 -37.39 23.56
CA THR A 66 -6.81 -37.57 24.86
C THR A 66 -6.69 -36.35 25.77
N ASP A 67 -7.72 -36.22 26.61
CA ASP A 67 -7.85 -35.34 27.76
C ASP A 67 -6.72 -35.56 28.78
N ASP A 68 -6.05 -34.49 29.18
CA ASP A 68 -5.34 -34.41 30.46
C ASP A 68 -5.38 -32.96 30.95
N GLY A 69 -6.02 -32.78 32.11
CA GLY A 69 -6.44 -31.49 32.62
C GLY A 69 -5.28 -30.59 33.09
N ALA A 70 -5.45 -29.29 32.82
CA ALA A 70 -4.88 -28.23 33.64
C ALA A 70 -5.76 -26.97 33.54
N VAL A 71 -6.57 -26.75 34.57
CA VAL A 71 -7.25 -25.48 34.81
C VAL A 71 -6.20 -24.40 35.09
N LYS A 72 -6.08 -23.41 34.20
CA LYS A 72 -5.63 -22.06 34.56
C LYS A 72 -6.46 -21.00 33.82
N SER A 73 -7.27 -20.32 34.62
CA SER A 73 -7.94 -19.05 34.34
C SER A 73 -6.94 -17.99 33.89
N GLY A 74 -7.21 -17.39 32.73
CA GLY A 74 -6.51 -16.23 32.22
C GLY A 74 -7.19 -15.75 30.95
N SER A 75 -7.85 -14.61 31.03
CA SER A 75 -8.49 -13.88 29.93
C SER A 75 -7.51 -13.70 28.76
N ASP A 76 -7.60 -14.53 27.74
CA ASP A 76 -6.94 -14.33 26.45
C ASP A 76 -8.03 -14.32 25.37
N THR A 77 -8.65 -13.16 25.20
CA THR A 77 -9.66 -12.87 24.17
C THR A 77 -9.05 -12.63 22.78
N GLY A 78 -7.76 -12.94 22.59
CA GLY A 78 -7.01 -12.73 21.35
C GLY A 78 -7.01 -13.91 20.37
N THR A 79 -7.35 -15.13 20.80
CA THR A 79 -6.96 -16.35 20.07
C THR A 79 -8.13 -17.15 19.49
N ARG A 80 -9.39 -16.74 19.73
CA ARG A 80 -10.59 -17.54 19.39
C ARG A 80 -11.42 -17.09 18.18
N TYR A 81 -10.98 -16.07 17.44
CA TYR A 81 -11.75 -15.58 16.27
C TYR A 81 -11.49 -16.32 14.96
N PHE A 82 -10.48 -17.18 14.90
CA PHE A 82 -10.11 -17.91 13.68
C PHE A 82 -10.51 -19.39 13.67
N GLU A 83 -11.16 -19.90 14.72
CA GLU A 83 -11.47 -21.33 14.85
C GLU A 83 -12.73 -21.79 14.11
N PHE A 84 -13.54 -20.87 13.56
CA PHE A 84 -14.73 -21.21 12.76
C PHE A 84 -14.88 -20.24 11.58
N TYR A 85 -14.05 -20.38 10.55
CA TYR A 85 -14.21 -19.63 9.31
C TYR A 85 -15.14 -20.40 8.35
N GLU A 86 -16.45 -20.17 8.46
CA GLU A 86 -17.44 -20.65 7.48
C GLU A 86 -17.51 -19.75 6.21
N GLY A 87 -16.59 -18.78 6.09
CA GLY A 87 -16.59 -17.76 5.04
C GLY A 87 -16.96 -16.38 5.59
N PRO A 88 -16.88 -15.33 4.75
CA PRO A 88 -17.21 -13.97 5.17
C PRO A 88 -18.71 -13.81 5.43
N LEU A 89 -19.06 -13.09 6.51
CA LEU A 89 -20.43 -12.74 6.87
C LEU A 89 -21.10 -11.92 5.76
N GLU A 90 -22.40 -12.11 5.56
CA GLU A 90 -23.16 -11.33 4.59
C GLU A 90 -23.10 -9.82 4.91
N TYR A 91 -23.01 -9.00 3.86
CA TYR A 91 -22.83 -7.54 3.98
C TYR A 91 -23.90 -6.90 4.87
N ASN A 92 -25.15 -7.34 4.75
CA ASN A 92 -26.31 -6.83 5.50
C ASN A 92 -26.63 -7.62 6.78
N SER A 93 -25.74 -8.49 7.24
CA SER A 93 -25.92 -9.13 8.55
C SER A 93 -25.87 -8.09 9.68
N THR A 94 -26.59 -8.34 10.78
CA THR A 94 -26.60 -7.46 11.96
C THR A 94 -25.20 -7.12 12.43
N LYS A 95 -24.31 -8.12 12.45
CA LYS A 95 -22.92 -7.93 12.86
C LYS A 95 -22.15 -6.99 11.95
N CYS A 96 -22.33 -7.11 10.64
CA CYS A 96 -21.66 -6.25 9.66
C CYS A 96 -22.25 -4.84 9.61
N LEU A 97 -23.52 -4.67 9.98
CA LEU A 97 -24.13 -3.35 10.16
C LEU A 97 -23.53 -2.63 11.38
N GLU A 98 -23.41 -3.32 12.52
CA GLU A 98 -22.76 -2.79 13.74
C GLU A 98 -21.30 -2.39 13.47
N LEU A 99 -20.50 -3.28 12.87
CA LEU A 99 -19.09 -2.99 12.57
C LEU A 99 -18.92 -1.79 11.63
N ARG A 100 -19.83 -1.61 10.65
CA ARG A 100 -19.82 -0.43 9.78
C ARG A 100 -20.20 0.84 10.54
N HIS A 101 -21.21 0.76 11.40
CA HIS A 101 -21.63 1.88 12.25
C HIS A 101 -20.49 2.35 13.16
N ASP A 102 -19.78 1.41 13.78
CA ASP A 102 -18.62 1.70 14.64
C ASP A 102 -17.49 2.44 13.91
N ILE A 103 -17.36 2.26 12.60
CA ILE A 103 -16.36 2.97 11.78
C ILE A 103 -16.89 4.36 11.38
N ILE A 104 -18.16 4.46 11.00
CA ILE A 104 -18.77 5.70 10.51
C ILE A 104 -18.97 6.71 11.66
N GLU A 105 -19.27 6.26 12.87
CA GLU A 105 -19.47 7.12 14.03
C GLU A 105 -18.20 7.74 14.60
N VAL A 106 -17.03 7.43 14.04
CA VAL A 106 -15.76 8.06 14.45
C VAL A 106 -15.74 9.53 14.01
N LYS A 107 -16.32 10.39 14.85
CA LYS A 107 -16.50 11.83 14.58
C LYS A 107 -15.18 12.61 14.48
N VAL A 108 -14.11 12.14 15.13
CA VAL A 108 -12.81 12.84 15.19
C VAL A 108 -11.66 11.84 15.12
N LEU A 109 -11.16 11.58 13.90
CA LEU A 109 -10.04 10.68 13.66
C LEU A 109 -8.75 11.09 14.41
N SER A 110 -8.58 12.38 14.71
CA SER A 110 -7.41 12.90 15.43
C SER A 110 -7.39 12.57 16.93
N MET A 111 -8.52 12.10 17.50
CA MET A 111 -8.64 11.72 18.92
C MET A 111 -8.61 10.21 19.14
N VAL A 112 -8.64 9.41 18.07
CA VAL A 112 -8.62 7.95 18.15
C VAL A 112 -7.19 7.46 17.97
N LYS A 113 -6.77 6.52 18.82
CA LYS A 113 -5.48 5.85 18.63
C LYS A 113 -5.50 5.10 17.32
N GLN A 114 -4.48 5.28 16.50
CA GLN A 114 -4.40 4.64 15.18
C GLN A 114 -4.59 3.12 15.25
N THR A 115 -4.10 2.47 16.32
CA THR A 115 -4.30 1.03 16.59
C THR A 115 -5.77 0.63 16.68
N GLU A 116 -6.58 1.44 17.36
CA GLU A 116 -8.02 1.17 17.53
C GLU A 116 -8.78 1.28 16.20
N LEU A 117 -8.40 2.27 15.37
CA LEU A 117 -8.96 2.40 14.02
C LEU A 117 -8.60 1.20 13.14
N PHE A 118 -7.35 0.73 13.22
CA PHE A 118 -6.92 -0.47 12.51
C PHE A 118 -7.66 -1.73 12.97
N ASP A 119 -7.88 -1.90 14.28
CA ASP A 119 -8.62 -3.05 14.81
C ASP A 119 -10.08 -3.04 14.32
N ARG A 120 -10.74 -1.87 14.30
CA ARG A 120 -12.09 -1.72 13.72
C ARG A 120 -12.12 -2.12 12.25
N TRP A 121 -11.17 -1.64 11.44
CA TRP A 121 -11.09 -2.02 10.02
C TRP A 121 -10.77 -3.50 9.80
N LYS A 122 -9.87 -4.06 10.61
CA LYS A 122 -9.53 -5.48 10.56
C LYS A 122 -10.76 -6.35 10.84
N ASN A 123 -11.57 -5.98 11.84
CA ASN A 123 -12.80 -6.69 12.15
C ASN A 123 -13.83 -6.61 11.00
N LEU A 124 -13.89 -5.48 10.28
CA LEU A 124 -14.77 -5.34 9.13
C LEU A 124 -14.37 -6.28 7.96
N GLN A 125 -13.11 -6.73 7.88
CA GLN A 125 -12.68 -7.66 6.83
C GLN A 125 -13.35 -9.04 6.91
N MET A 126 -14.03 -9.36 8.02
CA MET A 126 -14.84 -10.56 8.13
C MET A 126 -16.17 -10.47 7.35
N CYS A 127 -16.56 -9.27 6.93
CA CYS A 127 -17.78 -9.02 6.17
C CYS A 127 -17.51 -9.03 4.67
N LYS A 128 -18.42 -9.59 3.88
CA LYS A 128 -18.42 -9.42 2.43
C LYS A 128 -18.49 -7.93 2.10
N TRP A 129 -17.67 -7.50 1.15
CA TRP A 129 -17.66 -6.12 0.68
C TRP A 129 -18.75 -5.92 -0.38
N GLU A 130 -19.47 -4.80 -0.27
CA GLU A 130 -20.35 -4.30 -1.31
C GLU A 130 -20.19 -2.79 -1.46
N MET A 131 -20.35 -2.29 -2.69
CA MET A 131 -20.27 -0.86 -2.99
C MET A 131 -21.54 -0.14 -2.51
N ASN A 132 -21.36 0.88 -1.67
CA ASN A 132 -22.43 1.85 -1.43
C ASN A 132 -22.48 2.85 -2.60
N VAL A 133 -23.40 2.62 -3.53
CA VAL A 133 -23.56 3.42 -4.75
C VAL A 133 -23.88 4.89 -4.44
N THR A 134 -24.64 5.15 -3.38
CA THR A 134 -25.02 6.52 -2.98
C THR A 134 -23.79 7.31 -2.55
N GLU A 135 -22.99 6.75 -1.64
CA GLU A 135 -21.76 7.41 -1.15
C GLU A 135 -20.70 7.53 -2.24
N ALA A 136 -20.56 6.51 -3.10
CA ALA A 136 -19.68 6.58 -4.27
C ALA A 136 -20.07 7.73 -5.22
N ASN A 137 -21.37 7.90 -5.49
CA ASN A 137 -21.86 9.01 -6.31
C ASN A 137 -21.69 10.37 -5.63
N LEU A 138 -21.85 10.44 -4.32
CA LEU A 138 -21.59 11.66 -3.54
C LEU A 138 -20.11 12.05 -3.66
N LEU A 139 -19.19 11.11 -3.44
CA LEU A 139 -17.76 11.34 -3.59
C LEU A 139 -17.42 11.83 -5.01
N LYS A 140 -17.97 11.19 -6.04
CA LYS A 140 -17.81 11.61 -7.44
C LYS A 140 -18.28 13.04 -7.68
N SER A 141 -19.43 13.41 -7.11
CA SER A 141 -19.98 14.77 -7.17
C SER A 141 -19.07 15.77 -6.47
N THR A 142 -18.58 15.45 -5.28
CA THR A 142 -17.65 16.29 -4.51
C THR A 142 -16.37 16.54 -5.27
N LEU A 143 -15.74 15.51 -5.86
CA LEU A 143 -14.53 15.66 -6.68
C LEU A 143 -14.77 16.49 -7.95
N SER A 144 -15.95 16.38 -8.54
CA SER A 144 -16.31 17.21 -9.69
C SER A 144 -16.47 18.68 -9.29
N LYS A 145 -17.06 18.95 -8.12
CA LYS A 145 -17.30 20.31 -7.60
C LYS A 145 -16.05 20.98 -7.05
N CYS A 146 -15.17 20.24 -6.38
CA CYS A 146 -14.01 20.82 -5.68
C CYS A 146 -12.95 21.39 -6.63
N CYS A 147 -12.80 20.71 -7.76
CA CYS A 147 -11.55 20.72 -8.50
C CYS A 147 -11.73 20.29 -9.96
N ASN A 148 -12.95 19.95 -10.38
CA ASN A 148 -13.25 19.45 -11.72
C ASN A 148 -12.30 18.29 -12.13
N ALA A 149 -12.11 17.34 -11.20
CA ALA A 149 -11.18 16.23 -11.37
C ALA A 149 -11.27 15.52 -12.75
N PRO A 150 -12.46 15.27 -13.34
CA PRO A 150 -12.54 14.66 -14.66
C PRO A 150 -11.87 15.46 -15.80
N ALA A 151 -11.89 16.80 -15.72
CA ALA A 151 -11.30 17.66 -16.75
C ALA A 151 -9.80 17.88 -16.56
N PHE A 152 -9.29 17.69 -15.33
CA PHE A 152 -7.88 17.92 -14.97
C PHE A 152 -7.10 16.63 -14.73
N LEU A 153 -7.72 15.45 -14.89
CA LEU A 153 -7.02 14.17 -14.79
C LEU A 153 -5.90 14.01 -15.82
N PHE A 154 -6.09 14.58 -17.02
CA PHE A 154 -5.08 14.60 -18.07
C PHE A 154 -4.79 16.03 -18.49
N THR A 155 -3.53 16.35 -18.75
CA THR A 155 -3.14 17.60 -19.41
C THR A 155 -3.53 17.55 -20.88
N THR A 156 -4.31 18.53 -21.33
CA THR A 156 -4.85 18.62 -22.69
C THR A 156 -4.60 20.01 -23.24
N GLN A 157 -4.69 20.16 -24.57
CA GLN A 157 -4.63 21.49 -25.21
C GLN A 157 -5.76 22.41 -24.72
N LYS A 158 -6.90 21.84 -24.31
CA LYS A 158 -8.07 22.55 -23.81
C LYS A 158 -7.88 23.11 -22.40
N ASN A 159 -7.32 22.32 -21.49
CA ASN A 159 -7.12 22.76 -20.11
C ASN A 159 -5.76 23.43 -19.86
N THR A 160 -4.81 23.27 -20.80
CA THR A 160 -3.46 23.83 -20.73
C THR A 160 -3.07 24.46 -22.07
N PRO A 161 -3.54 25.69 -22.37
CA PRO A 161 -3.24 26.38 -23.63
C PRO A 161 -1.76 26.75 -23.80
N LEU A 162 -1.35 27.04 -25.04
CA LEU A 162 -0.03 27.60 -25.35
C LEU A 162 0.28 28.85 -24.50
N GLY A 163 1.50 28.94 -23.98
CA GLY A 163 1.93 30.05 -23.13
C GLY A 163 1.55 29.91 -21.66
N THR A 164 0.84 28.85 -21.28
CA THR A 164 0.56 28.55 -19.86
C THR A 164 1.86 28.42 -19.07
N LYS A 165 1.85 28.94 -17.83
CA LYS A 165 2.96 28.87 -16.88
C LYS A 165 2.59 27.90 -15.76
N LEU A 166 3.07 26.66 -15.85
CA LEU A 166 2.83 25.63 -14.84
C LEU A 166 3.82 25.80 -13.68
N LYS A 167 3.35 25.58 -12.46
CA LYS A 167 4.21 25.46 -11.28
C LYS A 167 4.33 23.98 -10.93
N TYR A 168 5.51 23.56 -10.48
CA TYR A 168 5.64 22.22 -9.91
C TYR A 168 4.96 22.18 -8.55
N GLU A 169 4.31 21.05 -8.26
CA GLU A 169 3.57 20.85 -7.00
C GLU A 169 4.49 20.86 -5.77
N VAL A 170 5.69 20.28 -5.91
CA VAL A 170 6.67 20.16 -4.81
C VAL A 170 7.62 21.36 -4.77
N ASP A 171 8.20 21.74 -5.92
CA ASP A 171 9.12 22.88 -6.03
C ASP A 171 8.43 24.09 -6.68
N THR A 172 7.85 24.94 -5.85
CA THR A 172 7.10 26.10 -6.33
C THR A 172 7.96 27.22 -6.91
N SER A 173 9.30 27.12 -6.81
CA SER A 173 10.22 28.12 -7.35
C SER A 173 10.37 28.00 -8.87
N GLY A 174 10.20 26.79 -9.41
CA GLY A 174 10.25 26.53 -10.84
C GLY A 174 8.95 26.87 -11.56
N ILE A 175 9.07 27.60 -12.68
CA ILE A 175 7.97 27.82 -13.63
C ILE A 175 8.29 27.08 -14.92
N PHE A 176 7.39 26.21 -15.34
CA PHE A 176 7.45 25.50 -16.61
C PHE A 176 6.55 26.16 -17.65
N HIS A 177 7.15 26.66 -18.73
CA HIS A 177 6.44 27.38 -19.78
C HIS A 177 6.02 26.43 -20.91
N ILE A 178 4.73 26.43 -21.23
CA ILE A 178 4.19 25.65 -22.35
C ILE A 178 4.51 26.36 -23.67
N ASN A 179 5.52 25.85 -24.38
CA ASN A 179 5.89 26.27 -25.72
C ASN A 179 5.12 25.47 -26.81
N GLN A 180 5.39 25.78 -28.07
CA GLN A 180 4.67 25.20 -29.19
C GLN A 180 4.94 23.69 -29.34
N GLU A 181 6.17 23.27 -29.06
CA GLU A 181 6.59 21.87 -29.13
C GLU A 181 5.86 21.04 -28.08
N ILE A 182 5.79 21.52 -26.84
CA ILE A 182 5.10 20.87 -25.72
C ILE A 182 3.60 20.84 -25.95
N PHE A 183 3.01 21.97 -26.37
CA PHE A 183 1.58 22.06 -26.62
C PHE A 183 1.11 21.03 -27.67
N LYS A 184 1.92 20.78 -28.71
CA LYS A 184 1.64 19.77 -29.74
C LYS A 184 1.66 18.33 -29.21
N MET A 185 2.36 18.06 -28.11
CA MET A 185 2.37 16.74 -27.48
C MET A 185 1.08 16.44 -26.71
N PHE A 186 0.33 17.47 -26.31
CA PHE A 186 -0.90 17.27 -25.55
C PHE A 186 -2.04 16.77 -26.45
N PRO A 187 -2.89 15.84 -25.96
CA PRO A 187 -4.13 15.52 -26.63
C PRO A 187 -5.05 16.75 -26.69
N LYS A 188 -5.89 16.82 -27.73
CA LYS A 188 -6.80 17.97 -27.94
C LYS A 188 -7.80 18.14 -26.79
N ASP A 189 -8.38 17.04 -26.33
CA ASP A 189 -9.34 16.98 -25.22
C ASP A 189 -9.15 15.67 -24.44
N MET A 190 -9.89 15.48 -23.36
CA MET A 190 -9.84 14.30 -22.49
C MET A 190 -10.17 13.03 -23.30
N PRO A 191 -9.22 12.09 -23.47
CA PRO A 191 -9.40 10.91 -24.33
C PRO A 191 -10.57 10.01 -23.91
N TYR A 192 -10.98 10.09 -22.64
CA TYR A 192 -12.00 9.24 -22.04
C TYR A 192 -13.24 10.03 -21.57
N HIS A 193 -13.53 11.18 -22.18
CA HIS A 193 -14.63 12.07 -21.79
C HIS A 193 -16.04 11.44 -21.85
N ARG A 194 -16.21 10.35 -22.60
CA ARG A 194 -17.43 9.52 -22.60
C ARG A 194 -17.16 8.27 -21.78
N SER A 195 -17.65 8.26 -20.55
CA SER A 195 -17.41 7.19 -19.59
C SER A 195 -18.10 5.90 -20.06
N GLN A 196 -17.33 4.97 -20.63
CA GLN A 196 -17.79 3.64 -21.03
C GLN A 196 -17.40 2.54 -20.03
N PHE A 197 -16.62 2.89 -19.00
CA PHE A 197 -16.08 1.94 -18.02
C PHE A 197 -17.01 1.84 -16.81
N LYS A 198 -17.58 0.66 -16.59
CA LYS A 198 -18.45 0.35 -15.44
C LYS A 198 -17.66 -0.24 -14.28
N LYS A 199 -16.62 -1.02 -14.60
CA LYS A 199 -15.70 -1.65 -13.65
C LYS A 199 -14.28 -1.20 -13.96
N CYS A 200 -13.60 -0.61 -12.98
CA CYS A 200 -12.21 -0.21 -13.08
C CYS A 200 -11.35 -0.94 -12.06
N ALA A 201 -10.09 -1.24 -12.39
CA ALA A 201 -9.08 -1.69 -11.45
C ALA A 201 -7.97 -0.63 -11.32
N VAL A 202 -7.61 -0.27 -10.09
CA VAL A 202 -6.45 0.62 -9.81
C VAL A 202 -5.42 -0.22 -9.07
N VAL A 203 -4.28 -0.47 -9.71
CA VAL A 203 -3.29 -1.44 -9.25
C VAL A 203 -2.01 -0.71 -8.85
N GLY A 204 -1.80 -0.55 -7.55
CA GLY A 204 -0.53 -0.02 -7.02
C GLY A 204 0.58 -1.08 -7.05
N ASN A 205 1.80 -0.65 -6.72
CA ASN A 205 3.00 -1.52 -6.71
C ASN A 205 3.27 -2.19 -5.35
N GLY A 206 2.20 -2.47 -4.58
CA GLY A 206 2.32 -3.07 -3.26
C GLY A 206 2.77 -4.52 -3.31
N GLY A 207 3.70 -4.91 -2.42
CA GLY A 207 4.21 -6.29 -2.34
C GLY A 207 3.15 -7.35 -2.04
N ILE A 208 1.97 -6.94 -1.52
CA ILE A 208 0.80 -7.80 -1.29
C ILE A 208 0.28 -8.47 -2.58
N LEU A 209 0.59 -7.93 -3.75
CA LEU A 209 0.20 -8.53 -5.04
C LEU A 209 1.06 -9.74 -5.43
N LYS A 210 2.21 -9.95 -4.78
CA LYS A 210 3.08 -11.07 -5.10
C LYS A 210 2.39 -12.39 -4.77
N ASN A 211 2.30 -13.28 -5.76
CA ASN A 211 1.64 -14.59 -5.64
C ASN A 211 0.16 -14.53 -5.20
N SER A 212 -0.53 -13.41 -5.39
CA SER A 212 -1.93 -13.27 -4.96
C SER A 212 -2.94 -13.99 -5.86
N GLY A 213 -2.56 -14.31 -7.11
CA GLY A 213 -3.47 -14.89 -8.09
C GLY A 213 -4.52 -13.91 -8.65
N CYS A 214 -4.52 -12.64 -8.23
CA CYS A 214 -5.52 -11.63 -8.62
C CYS A 214 -5.48 -11.20 -10.10
N GLY A 215 -4.52 -11.69 -10.90
CA GLY A 215 -4.32 -11.27 -12.29
C GLY A 215 -5.60 -11.38 -13.14
N ARG A 216 -6.27 -12.54 -13.10
CA ARG A 216 -7.52 -12.76 -13.85
C ARG A 216 -8.64 -11.82 -13.42
N GLU A 217 -8.72 -11.48 -12.14
CA GLU A 217 -9.74 -10.58 -11.62
C GLU A 217 -9.45 -9.13 -12.05
N ILE A 218 -8.20 -8.69 -11.98
CA ILE A 218 -7.75 -7.37 -12.45
C ILE A 218 -8.04 -7.20 -13.94
N ASP A 219 -7.68 -8.21 -14.75
CA ASP A 219 -7.84 -8.17 -16.20
C ASP A 219 -9.32 -8.26 -16.64
N SER A 220 -10.25 -8.59 -15.71
CA SER A 220 -11.70 -8.55 -15.97
C SER A 220 -12.31 -7.16 -15.90
N ALA A 221 -11.54 -6.13 -15.54
CA ALA A 221 -12.03 -4.75 -15.51
C ALA A 221 -12.11 -4.14 -16.91
N ASP A 222 -13.04 -3.19 -17.11
CA ASP A 222 -13.18 -2.45 -18.37
C ASP A 222 -11.99 -1.50 -18.60
N PHE A 223 -11.37 -1.05 -17.52
CA PHE A 223 -10.18 -0.21 -17.55
C PHE A 223 -9.25 -0.51 -16.36
N VAL A 224 -7.95 -0.59 -16.62
CA VAL A 224 -6.92 -0.86 -15.61
C VAL A 224 -5.94 0.30 -15.54
N PHE A 225 -5.82 0.91 -14.36
CA PHE A 225 -4.79 1.89 -14.00
C PHE A 225 -3.63 1.18 -13.30
N ARG A 226 -2.40 1.51 -13.68
CA ARG A 226 -1.15 0.99 -13.10
C ARG A 226 -0.17 2.14 -12.87
#